data_AF-A0A2S4MHA4-F1
#
_entry.id   AF-A0A2S4MHA4-F1
#
_cell.length_a   1.000
_cell.length_b   1.000
_cell.length_c   1.000
_cell.angle_alpha   90.00
_cell.angle_beta   90.00
_cell.angle_gamma   90.00
#
_symmetry.space_group_name_H-M   'P 1'
#
loop_
_entity.id
_entity.type
_entity.pdbx_description
1 polymer ?
#
loop_
_entity_poly.entity_id
_entity_poly.type
_entity_poly.pdbx_seq_one_letter_code
_entity_poly.pdbx_strand_id
1 'polypeptide(L)' 'MDKTELAKLEGYLRRTFANHAISVRARMKKNDSAEVYLADEFIGIIHVDDEDGDRSFNFTMAILDVDLED' A
#
# COMPACT_ATOMS: atom_id res chain seq x y z
N MET A 1 11.12 2.54 3.34
CA MET A 1 10.55 2.46 1.99
C MET A 1 11.39 3.21 1.00
N ASP A 2 12.29 2.48 0.34
CA ASP A 2 12.99 2.97 -0.84
C ASP A 2 12.22 2.66 -2.14
N LYS A 3 12.71 3.16 -3.27
CA LYS A 3 12.09 2.95 -4.60
C LYS A 3 11.95 1.47 -4.98
N THR A 4 12.89 0.64 -4.54
CA THR A 4 12.89 -0.81 -4.84
C THR A 4 11.79 -1.51 -4.05
N GLU A 5 11.62 -1.16 -2.77
CA GLU A 5 10.55 -1.68 -1.92
C GLU A 5 9.17 -1.30 -2.46
N LEU A 6 8.98 -0.03 -2.85
CA LEU A 6 7.72 0.43 -3.45
C LEU A 6 7.37 -0.38 -4.70
N ALA A 7 8.33 -0.60 -5.59
CA ALA A 7 8.12 -1.40 -6.80
C ALA A 7 7.80 -2.87 -6.49
N LYS A 8 8.44 -3.46 -5.47
CA LYS A 8 8.15 -4.82 -5.01
C LYS A 8 6.73 -4.93 -4.44
N LEU A 9 6.32 -3.99 -3.60
CA LEU A 9 4.99 -3.93 -3.00
C LEU A 9 3.91 -3.75 -4.08
N GLU A 10 4.11 -2.81 -5.01
CA GLU A 10 3.20 -2.61 -6.15
C GLU A 10 3.06 -3.88 -6.99
N GLY A 11 4.19 -4.51 -7.35
CA GLY A 11 4.18 -5.76 -8.11
C GLY A 11 3.49 -6.90 -7.35
N TYR A 12 3.67 -6.99 -6.04
CA TYR A 12 2.98 -7.97 -5.19
C TYR A 12 1.47 -7.75 -5.21
N LEU A 13 0.99 -6.55 -4.89
CA LEU A 13 -0.45 -6.24 -4.86
C LEU A 13 -1.11 -6.47 -6.22
N ARG A 14 -0.48 -6.03 -7.32
CA ARG A 14 -0.99 -6.27 -8.67
C ARG A 14 -1.17 -7.75 -8.98
N ARG A 15 -0.22 -8.60 -8.58
CA ARG A 15 -0.32 -10.06 -8.77
C ARG A 15 -1.37 -10.67 -7.85
N THR A 16 -1.40 -10.30 -6.58
CA THR A 16 -2.32 -10.85 -5.57
C THR A 16 -3.77 -10.56 -5.93
N PHE A 17 -4.08 -9.34 -6.38
CA PHE A 17 -5.44 -8.92 -6.73
C PHE A 17 -5.75 -9.02 -8.23
N ALA A 18 -4.83 -9.56 -9.04
CA ALA A 18 -4.93 -9.60 -10.50
C ALA A 18 -5.35 -8.25 -11.14
N ASN A 19 -4.86 -7.14 -10.57
CA ASN A 19 -5.29 -5.79 -10.94
C ASN A 19 -4.09 -4.87 -11.19
N HIS A 20 -3.83 -4.56 -12.46
CA HIS A 20 -2.72 -3.71 -12.89
C HIS A 20 -2.92 -2.22 -12.58
N ALA A 21 -4.13 -1.77 -12.24
CA ALA A 21 -4.39 -0.37 -11.91
C ALA A 21 -3.95 0.02 -10.49
N ILE A 22 -3.53 -0.94 -9.66
CA ILE A 22 -2.96 -0.63 -8.34
C ILE A 22 -1.61 0.06 -8.50
N SER A 23 -1.38 1.12 -7.72
CA SER A 23 -0.08 1.79 -7.59
C SER A 23 0.30 2.03 -6.13
N VAL A 24 1.59 1.98 -5.82
CA VAL A 24 2.12 2.24 -4.46
C VAL A 24 3.01 3.48 -4.52
N ARG A 25 2.62 4.53 -3.80
CA ARG A 25 3.23 5.86 -3.88
C ARG A 25 3.89 6.23 -2.55
N ALA A 26 5.12 6.75 -2.63
CA ALA A 26 5.83 7.24 -1.45
C ALA A 26 5.10 8.45 -0.85
N ARG A 27 5.12 8.57 0.49
CA ARG A 27 4.62 9.76 1.18
C ARG A 27 5.73 10.80 1.31
N MET A 28 5.39 12.08 1.16
CA MET A 28 6.39 13.15 1.32
C MET A 28 6.97 13.12 2.74
N LYS A 29 8.30 13.11 2.84
CA LYS A 29 9.08 13.16 4.10
C LYS A 29 8.84 11.98 5.06
N LYS A 30 8.20 10.90 4.61
CA LYS A 30 7.97 9.70 5.40
C LYS A 30 8.55 8.48 4.69
N ASN A 31 9.43 7.77 5.40
CA ASN A 31 10.11 6.58 4.86
C ASN A 31 9.55 5.29 5.48
N ASP A 32 8.62 5.40 6.42
CA ASP A 32 7.98 4.30 7.16
C ASP A 32 6.67 3.85 6.52
N SER A 33 6.17 4.56 5.50
CA SER A 33 4.86 4.32 4.94
C SER A 33 4.72 4.71 3.47
N ALA A 34 3.78 4.08 2.78
CA ALA A 34 3.38 4.38 1.41
C ALA A 34 1.86 4.36 1.27
N GLU A 35 1.33 5.16 0.37
CA GLU A 35 -0.09 5.19 0.01
C GLU A 35 -0.35 4.21 -1.14
N VAL A 36 -1.48 3.52 -1.09
CA VAL A 36 -1.94 2.61 -2.14
C VAL A 36 -3.12 3.26 -2.84
N TYR A 37 -3.04 3.28 -4.17
CA TYR A 37 -4.09 3.81 -5.02
C TYR A 37 -4.59 2.75 -5.99
N LEU A 38 -5.89 2.77 -6.27
CA LEU A 38 -6.49 2.09 -7.42
C LEU A 38 -6.84 3.16 -8.46
N ALA A 39 -6.12 3.17 -9.58
CA ALA A 39 -6.12 4.30 -10.51
C ALA A 39 -5.78 5.62 -9.78
N ASP A 40 -6.76 6.52 -9.61
CA ASP A 40 -6.60 7.81 -8.93
C ASP A 40 -7.24 7.84 -7.54
N GLU A 41 -7.88 6.75 -7.11
CA GLU A 41 -8.53 6.65 -5.81
C GLU A 41 -7.57 6.11 -4.75
N PHE A 42 -7.52 6.78 -3.59
CA PHE A 42 -6.76 6.30 -2.44
C PHE A 42 -7.53 5.16 -1.75
N ILE A 43 -6.90 3.99 -1.61
CA ILE A 43 -7.54 2.81 -1.04
C ILE A 43 -6.89 2.33 0.26
N GLY A 44 -5.77 2.92 0.69
CA GLY A 44 -5.15 2.52 1.95
C GLY A 44 -3.69 2.90 2.09
N ILE A 45 -3.10 2.45 3.18
CA ILE A 45 -1.73 2.76 3.57
C ILE A 45 -0.96 1.48 3.88
N ILE A 46 0.29 1.41 3.45
CA ILE A 46 1.24 0.39 3.87
C ILE A 46 2.19 1.02 4.88
N HIS A 47 2.38 0.38 6.02
CA HIS A 47 3.44 0.72 6.98
C HIS A 47 4.53 -0.36 6.95
N VAL A 48 5.77 0.06 7.12
CA VAL A 48 6.88 -0.83 7.43
C VAL A 48 6.79 -1.22 8.89
N ASP A 49 6.94 -2.50 9.15
CA ASP A 49 7.15 -3.05 10.48
C ASP A 49 8.53 -3.73 10.45
N ASP A 50 9.44 -3.28 11.33
CA ASP A 50 10.84 -3.71 11.36
C ASP A 50 11.20 -4.11 12.80
N GLU A 51 10.30 -4.85 13.45
CA GLU A 51 10.52 -5.43 14.77
C GLU A 51 11.45 -6.66 14.68
N ASP A 52 12.39 -6.76 15.63
CA ASP A 52 13.29 -7.90 15.85
C ASP A 52 14.09 -8.41 14.62
N GLY A 53 14.28 -7.56 13.62
CA GLY A 53 15.06 -7.86 12.41
C GLY A 53 14.26 -8.53 11.29
N ASP A 54 12.96 -8.76 11.49
CA ASP A 54 12.04 -9.27 10.49
C ASP A 54 11.26 -8.13 9.85
N ARG A 55 11.79 -7.62 8.73
CA ARG A 55 11.16 -6.54 7.98
C ARG A 55 9.89 -7.04 7.26
N SER A 56 8.75 -6.62 7.76
CA SER A 56 7.42 -6.93 7.24
C SER A 56 6.66 -5.65 6.86
N PHE A 57 5.47 -5.83 6.26
CA PHE A 57 4.67 -4.72 5.74
C PHE A 57 3.20 -4.95 6.09
N ASN A 58 2.59 -3.95 6.73
CA ASN A 58 1.17 -3.98 7.06
C ASN A 58 0.41 -3.11 6.07
N PHE A 59 -0.55 -3.69 5.33
CA PHE A 59 -1.49 -2.95 4.50
C PHE A 59 -2.82 -2.77 5.25
N THR A 60 -3.20 -1.52 5.46
CA THR A 60 -4.47 -1.14 6.10
C THR A 60 -5.35 -0.38 5.10
N MET A 61 -6.54 -0.90 4.86
CA MET A 61 -7.62 -0.25 4.11
C MET A 61 -8.79 -0.04 5.06
N ALA A 62 -9.23 1.21 5.19
CA ALA A 62 -10.47 1.51 5.90
C ALA A 62 -11.64 1.31 4.93
N ILE A 63 -12.68 0.64 5.40
CA ILE A 63 -13.97 0.52 4.71
C ILE A 63 -15.00 1.14 5.66
N LEU A 64 -15.64 2.21 5.20
CA LEU A 64 -16.68 2.92 5.93
C LEU A 64 -18.05 2.42 5.50
N ASP A 65 -19.06 2.67 6.33
CA ASP A 65 -20.45 2.28 6.04
C ASP A 65 -20.92 2.87 4.70
N VAL A 66 -20.57 4.14 4.43
CA VAL A 66 -20.87 4.83 3.16
C VAL A 66 -20.20 4.21 1.93
N ASP A 67 -19.13 3.43 2.10
CA ASP A 67 -18.45 2.73 1.00
C ASP A 67 -19.17 1.41 0.66
N LEU A 68 -20.04 0.94 1.55
CA LEU A 68 -20.86 -0.28 1.40
C LEU A 68 -22.28 0.02 0.94
N GLU A 69 -22.68 1.29 0.98
CA GLU A 69 -23.97 1.76 0.46
C GLU A 69 -23.93 1.81 -1.08
N ASP A 70 -24.16 0.65 -1.69
CA ASP A 70 -24.62 0.47 -3.09
C ASP A 70 -26.13 0.13 -3.14
#